data_AF-A0AAE1A606-F1
#
_entry.id   AF-A0AAE1A606-F1
#
_cell.length_a   1.000
_cell.length_b   1.000
_cell.length_c   1.000
_cell.angle_alpha   90.00
_cell.angle_beta   90.00
_cell.angle_gamma   90.00
#
_symmetry.space_group_name_H-M   'P 1'
#
loop_
_entity.id
_entity.type
_entity.pdbx_description
1 polymer ?
#
loop_
_entity_poly.entity_id
_entity_poly.type
_entity_poly.pdbx_seq_one_letter_code
_entity_poly.pdbx_strand_id
1 'polypeptide(L)' 'MCKQQCPSGKFGENCQNNCSTHCAGNKNGCSHIDGSCSSGCDPGYKGKMCKQ' A
#
# COMPACT_ATOMS: atom_id res chain seq x y z
N MET A 1 6.27 14.39 -17.29
CA MET A 1 5.09 13.50 -17.14
C MET A 1 5.18 12.83 -15.78
N CYS A 2 4.56 13.38 -14.73
CA CYS A 2 4.53 12.68 -13.44
C CYS A 2 3.43 11.62 -13.49
N LYS A 3 3.85 10.36 -13.41
CA LYS A 3 2.99 9.23 -13.07
C LYS A 3 2.22 9.65 -11.82
N GLN A 4 0.91 9.87 -11.91
CA GLN A 4 0.08 10.19 -10.77
C GLN A 4 0.15 9.00 -9.81
N GLN A 5 1.14 9.01 -8.91
CA GLN A 5 1.17 8.10 -7.79
C GLN A 5 -0.09 8.41 -7.00
N CYS A 6 -0.89 7.38 -6.75
CA CYS A 6 -2.04 7.50 -5.90
C CYS A 6 -1.65 8.19 -4.59
N PRO A 7 -2.55 9.02 -4.03
CA PRO A 7 -2.27 9.65 -2.74
C PRO A 7 -1.91 8.57 -1.72
N SER A 8 -1.00 8.90 -0.80
CA SER A 8 -0.47 7.95 0.19
C SER A 8 -1.61 7.18 0.85
N GLY A 9 -1.51 5.85 0.83
CA GLY A 9 -2.58 4.97 1.32
C GLY A 9 -3.59 4.52 0.26
N LYS A 10 -3.40 4.80 -1.03
CA LYS A 10 -4.24 4.29 -2.13
C LYS A 10 -3.45 3.63 -3.26
N PHE A 11 -4.10 2.73 -3.98
CA PHE A 11 -3.52 1.96 -5.10
C PHE A 11 -4.56 1.53 -6.14
N GLY A 12 -4.08 0.97 -7.25
CA GLY A 12 -4.88 0.44 -8.35
C GLY A 12 -5.30 1.50 -9.37
N GLU A 13 -6.01 1.08 -10.42
CA GLU A 13 -6.52 2.00 -11.43
C GLU A 13 -7.43 3.05 -10.80
N ASN A 14 -7.12 4.33 -11.03
CA ASN A 14 -7.80 5.48 -10.42
C ASN A 14 -7.73 5.57 -8.89
N CYS A 15 -6.80 4.87 -8.23
CA CYS A 15 -6.65 4.93 -6.77
C CYS A 15 -7.94 4.54 -6.03
N GLN A 16 -8.72 3.64 -6.63
CA GLN A 16 -9.99 3.15 -6.08
C GLN A 16 -9.77 2.26 -4.85
N ASN A 17 -8.60 1.62 -4.75
CA ASN A 17 -8.28 0.75 -3.63
C ASN A 17 -7.50 1.52 -2.56
N ASN A 18 -7.78 1.21 -1.29
CA ASN A 18 -7.03 1.73 -0.16
C ASN A 18 -6.02 0.69 0.32
N CYS A 19 -4.78 1.13 0.42
CA CYS A 19 -3.70 0.38 1.03
C CYS A 19 -4.00 0.10 2.49
N SER A 20 -3.34 -0.92 3.01
CA SER A 20 -3.46 -1.23 4.42
C SER A 20 -2.71 -0.24 5.27
N THR A 21 -3.37 0.14 6.36
CA THR A 21 -2.76 0.89 7.45
C THR A 21 -1.66 0.11 8.17
N HIS A 22 -1.58 -1.20 7.92
CA HIS A 22 -0.65 -2.15 8.54
C HIS A 22 0.58 -2.46 7.68
N CYS A 23 0.78 -1.73 6.57
CA CYS A 23 2.06 -1.78 5.87
C CYS A 23 3.15 -1.20 6.78
N ALA A 24 4.17 -1.99 7.11
CA ALA A 24 5.34 -1.52 7.81
C ALA A 24 6.11 -0.53 6.90
N GLY A 25 6.55 0.59 7.47
CA GLY A 25 7.36 1.60 6.79
C GLY A 25 6.80 3.03 6.92
N ASN A 26 7.59 4.01 6.46
CA ASN A 26 7.21 5.41 6.50
C ASN A 26 6.04 5.70 5.55
N LYS A 27 4.99 6.37 6.05
CA LYS A 27 3.81 6.83 5.29
C LYS A 27 2.92 5.73 4.69
N ASN A 28 2.82 4.55 5.32
CA ASN A 28 2.04 3.42 4.79
C ASN A 28 2.47 3.09 3.36
N GLY A 29 3.78 2.84 3.20
CA GLY A 29 4.47 2.62 1.93
C GLY A 29 4.00 1.36 1.20
N CYS A 30 2.82 1.44 0.62
CA CYS A 30 2.29 0.48 -0.31
C CYS A 30 2.60 0.89 -1.74
N SER A 31 2.71 -0.09 -2.62
CA SER A 31 2.82 0.09 -4.05
C SER A 31 1.51 0.67 -4.59
N HIS A 32 1.59 1.79 -5.34
CA HIS A 32 0.42 2.37 -6.00
C HIS A 32 -0.11 1.49 -7.14
N ILE A 33 0.68 0.50 -7.59
CA ILE A 33 0.33 -0.40 -8.71
C ILE A 33 -0.61 -1.50 -8.21
N ASP A 34 -0.19 -2.22 -7.18
CA ASP A 34 -0.84 -3.45 -6.71
C ASP A 34 -1.15 -3.44 -5.20
N GLY A 35 -0.88 -2.34 -4.49
CA GLY A 35 -1.17 -2.19 -3.06
C GLY A 35 -0.25 -2.99 -2.14
N SER A 36 0.81 -3.60 -2.68
CA SER A 36 1.73 -4.42 -1.91
C SER A 36 2.63 -3.58 -1.01
N CYS A 37 2.82 -4.02 0.24
CA CYS A 37 3.65 -3.32 1.22
C CYS A 37 5.13 -3.66 1.02
N SER A 38 5.91 -2.69 0.55
CA SER A 38 7.32 -2.93 0.19
C SER A 38 8.21 -3.21 1.39
N SER A 39 7.90 -2.65 2.56
CA SER A 39 8.69 -2.83 3.79
C SER A 39 8.12 -3.89 4.74
N GLY A 40 7.15 -4.68 4.27
CA GLY A 40 6.52 -5.75 5.05
C GLY A 40 5.28 -5.30 5.82
N CYS A 41 4.87 -6.11 6.79
CA CYS A 41 3.63 -5.92 7.56
C CYS A 41 3.91 -5.71 9.04
N ASP A 42 3.01 -4.97 9.69
CA ASP A 42 2.96 -4.90 11.14
C ASP A 42 2.81 -6.30 11.77
N PRO A 43 3.32 -6.49 13.00
CA PRO A 43 3.25 -7.77 13.69
C PRO A 43 1.79 -8.26 13.80
N GLY A 44 1.53 -9.46 13.28
CA GLY A 44 0.19 -10.07 13.28
C GLY A 44 -0.54 -9.96 11.94
N TYR A 45 -0.09 -9.08 11.03
CA TYR A 45 -0.63 -9.00 9.67
C TYR A 45 0.21 -9.80 8.70
N LYS A 46 -0.48 -10.45 7.75
CA LYS A 46 0.14 -11.30 6.74
C LYS A 46 -0.40 -10.98 5.35
N GLY A 47 0.31 -11.49 4.35
CA GLY A 47 0.02 -11.28 2.93
C GLY A 47 0.66 -10.02 2.35
N LYS A 48 0.68 -9.91 1.03
CA LYS A 48 1.35 -8.80 0.32
C LYS A 48 0.80 -7.43 0.68
N MET A 49 -0.48 -7.36 1.05
CA MET A 49 -1.15 -6.12 1.45
C MET A 49 -1.29 -6.00 2.97
N CYS A 50 -0.83 -6.94 3.80
CA CYS A 50 -1.06 -6.87 5.25
C CYS A 50 -2.54 -6.72 5.63
N LYS A 51 -3.44 -7.44 4.93
CA LYS A 51 -4.90 -7.47 5.17
C LYS A 51 -5.42 -8.81 5.71
N GLN A 52 -4.52 -9.77 5.91
CA GLN A 52 -4.84 -11.15 6.29
C GLN A 52 -4.30 -11.45 7.68
#